data_AF-A0A658NJL5-F1
#
_entry.id   AF-A0A658NJL5-F1
#
_cell.length_a   1.000
_cell.length_b   1.000
_cell.length_c   1.000
_cell.angle_alpha   90.00
_cell.angle_beta   90.00
_cell.angle_gamma   90.00
#
_symmetry.space_group_name_H-M   'P 1'
#
loop_
_entity.id
_entity.type
_entity.pdbx_description
1 polymer ?
#
loop_
_entity_poly.entity_id
_entity_poly.type
_entity_poly.pdbx_seq_one_letter_code
_entity_poly.pdbx_strand_id
1 'polypeptide(L)'
;EALAHPVWSTNPGLTALVAVLVAIAAMTKSAQFPFPLWLPAAMAASTPVSAYLHSATMVKLGIYLMARLDPAFNDLLFWEI
;
A
#
# COMPACT_ATOMS: atom_id res chain seq x y z
N GLU A 1 -3.27 8.34 17.24
CA GLU A 1 -3.34 7.37 18.34
C GLU A 1 -2.75 6.01 17.94
N ALA A 2 -3.30 5.29 16.96
CA ALA A 2 -2.76 3.97 16.56
C ALA A 2 -1.30 3.98 16.05
N LEU A 3 -0.90 4.95 15.22
CA LEU A 3 0.49 5.05 14.71
C LEU A 3 1.51 5.48 15.77
N ALA A 4 1.05 6.11 16.87
CA ALA A 4 1.90 6.51 17.98
C ALA A 4 1.99 5.43 19.07
N HIS A 5 1.34 4.28 18.87
CA HIS A 5 1.30 3.22 19.86
C HIS A 5 2.67 2.53 19.96
N PRO A 6 3.20 2.26 21.17
CA PRO A 6 4.54 1.67 21.35
C PRO A 6 4.66 0.22 20.87
N VAL A 7 3.57 -0.39 20.38
CA VAL A 7 3.60 -1.77 19.83
C VAL A 7 4.59 -1.91 18.68
N TRP A 8 4.77 -0.84 17.90
CA TRP A 8 5.62 -0.83 16.73
C TRP A 8 7.10 -1.02 17.06
N SER A 9 7.56 -0.49 18.20
CA SER A 9 8.94 -0.66 18.67
C SER A 9 9.13 -1.82 19.64
N THR A 10 8.10 -2.18 20.41
CA THR A 10 8.19 -3.24 21.43
C THR A 10 8.10 -4.66 20.88
N ASN A 11 7.46 -4.86 19.73
CA ASN A 11 7.26 -6.19 19.13
C ASN A 11 7.68 -6.22 17.65
N PRO A 12 9.00 -6.28 17.35
CA PRO A 12 9.51 -6.22 15.98
C PRO A 12 8.91 -7.27 15.04
N GLY A 13 8.62 -8.48 15.53
CA GLY A 13 8.00 -9.54 14.74
C GLY A 13 6.58 -9.22 14.29
N LEU A 14 5.78 -8.59 15.16
CA LEU A 14 4.44 -8.14 14.81
C LEU A 14 4.51 -6.96 13.83
N THR A 15 5.38 -5.99 14.10
CA THR A 15 5.60 -4.82 13.22
C THR A 15 5.99 -5.25 11.82
N ALA A 16 6.96 -6.17 11.71
CA ALA A 16 7.40 -6.70 10.42
C ALA A 16 6.28 -7.46 9.68
N LEU A 17 5.50 -8.28 10.38
CA LEU A 17 4.36 -8.99 9.80
C LEU A 17 3.33 -8.01 9.23
N VAL A 18 2.95 -6.99 10.02
CA VAL A 18 1.99 -5.97 9.59
C VAL A 18 2.54 -5.17 8.41
N ALA A 19 3.80 -4.77 8.45
CA ALA A 19 4.44 -4.04 7.36
C ALA A 19 4.44 -4.85 6.04
N VAL A 20 4.72 -6.16 6.09
CA VAL A 20 4.65 -7.03 4.91
C VAL A 20 3.22 -7.15 4.38
N LEU A 21 2.23 -7.34 5.25
CA LEU A 21 0.82 -7.41 4.84
C LEU A 21 0.36 -6.10 4.18
N VAL A 22 0.77 -4.97 4.75
CA VAL A 22 0.50 -3.63 4.20
C VAL A 22 1.19 -3.45 2.86
N ALA A 23 2.45 -3.87 2.70
CA ALA A 23 3.18 -3.80 1.44
C ALA A 23 2.48 -4.61 0.34
N ILE A 24 2.04 -5.83 0.65
CA ILE A 24 1.26 -6.67 -0.30
C ILE A 24 -0.06 -5.97 -0.68
N ALA A 25 -0.77 -5.39 0.28
CA ALA A 25 -2.02 -4.66 0.02
C ALA A 25 -1.78 -3.43 -0.87
N ALA A 26 -0.72 -2.65 -0.60
CA ALA A 26 -0.32 -1.50 -1.38
C ALA A 26 0.07 -1.89 -2.81
N MET A 27 0.89 -2.94 -2.98
CA MET A 27 1.29 -3.47 -4.28
C MET A 27 0.10 -3.96 -5.10
N THR A 28 -0.87 -4.62 -4.46
CA THR A 28 -2.10 -5.09 -5.12
C THR A 28 -2.93 -3.91 -5.62
N LYS A 29 -3.13 -2.87 -4.80
CA LYS A 29 -3.89 -1.66 -5.19
C LYS A 29 -3.19 -0.82 -6.25
N SER A 30 -1.86 -0.80 -6.25
CA SER A 30 -1.04 -0.09 -7.23
C SER A 30 -0.71 -0.92 -8.48
N ALA A 31 -1.30 -2.11 -8.63
CA ALA A 31 -1.08 -3.03 -9.75
C ALA A 31 0.41 -3.36 -10.02
N GLN A 32 1.21 -3.45 -8.96
CA GLN A 32 2.63 -3.80 -9.04
C GLN A 32 2.79 -5.31 -9.23
N PHE A 33 3.96 -5.76 -9.71
CA PHE A 33 4.28 -7.19 -9.77
C PHE A 33 4.16 -7.83 -8.37
N PRO A 34 3.50 -8.99 -8.21
CA PRO A 34 2.93 -9.91 -9.20
C PRO A 34 1.43 -9.71 -9.52
N PHE A 35 0.82 -8.58 -9.13
CA PHE A 35 -0.61 -8.31 -9.20
C PHE A 35 -1.08 -7.30 -10.29
N PRO A 36 -0.56 -7.30 -11.54
CA PRO A 36 -1.02 -6.35 -12.55
C PRO A 36 -2.34 -6.76 -13.22
N LEU A 37 -2.76 -8.03 -13.12
CA LEU A 37 -3.78 -8.64 -13.99
C LEU A 37 -5.17 -8.01 -13.90
N TRP A 38 -5.53 -7.42 -12.75
CA TRP A 38 -6.83 -6.79 -12.58
C TRP A 38 -6.92 -5.42 -13.27
N LEU A 39 -5.78 -4.74 -13.48
CA LEU A 39 -5.75 -3.37 -14.00
C LEU A 39 -6.17 -3.30 -15.48
N PRO A 40 -5.67 -4.16 -16.39
CA PRO A 40 -6.18 -4.23 -17.76
C PRO A 40 -7.66 -4.64 -17.84
N ALA A 41 -8.09 -5.58 -16.98
CA ALA A 41 -9.49 -6.00 -16.93
C ALA A 41 -10.45 -4.87 -16.49
N ALA A 42 -9.97 -3.94 -15.65
CA ALA A 42 -10.74 -2.79 -15.19
C ALA A 42 -11.01 -1.73 -16.29
N MET A 43 -10.34 -1.82 -17.44
CA MET A 43 -10.57 -0.93 -18.60
C MET A 43 -11.90 -1.17 -19.32
N ALA A 44 -12.67 -2.19 -18.93
CA ALA A 44 -14.03 -2.41 -19.42
C ALA A 44 -15.04 -1.36 -18.89
N ALA A 45 -14.67 -0.54 -17.91
CA ALA A 45 -15.48 0.56 -17.41
C ALA A 45 -15.61 1.71 -18.42
N SER A 46 -16.60 2.59 -18.23
CA SER A 46 -16.74 3.79 -19.07
C SER A 46 -15.49 4.68 -18.99
N THR A 47 -15.16 5.37 -20.08
CA THR A 47 -13.97 6.22 -20.19
C THR A 47 -13.79 7.25 -19.07
N PRO A 48 -14.82 7.95 -18.53
CA PRO A 48 -14.63 8.85 -17.39
C PRO A 48 -14.32 8.12 -16.08
N VAL A 49 -14.88 6.92 -15.86
CA VAL A 49 -14.63 6.10 -14.67
C VAL A 49 -13.21 5.55 -14.70
N SER A 50 -12.79 5.03 -15.85
CA SER A 50 -11.42 4.58 -16.08
C SER A 50 -10.43 5.73 -15.85
N ALA A 51 -10.66 6.92 -16.43
CA ALA A 51 -9.81 8.09 -16.23
C ALA A 51 -9.66 8.46 -14.75
N TYR A 52 -10.75 8.48 -13.96
CA TYR A 52 -10.70 8.79 -12.54
C TYR A 52 -9.95 7.73 -11.70
N LEU A 53 -10.24 6.45 -11.93
CA LEU A 53 -9.65 5.34 -11.17
C LEU A 53 -8.14 5.19 -11.43
N HIS A 54 -7.72 5.31 -12.69
CA HIS A 54 -6.31 5.14 -13.06
C HIS A 54 -5.45 6.37 -12.79
N SER A 55 -6.02 7.58 -12.78
CA SER A 55 -5.25 8.80 -12.58
C SER A 55 -5.23 9.30 -11.14
N ALA A 56 -6.34 9.20 -10.40
CA ALA A 56 -6.54 9.99 -9.19
C ALA A 56 -6.69 9.14 -7.93
N THR A 57 -7.37 7.99 -7.99
CA THR A 57 -7.86 7.34 -6.77
C THR A 57 -7.35 5.94 -6.54
N MET A 58 -7.55 5.00 -7.47
CA MET A 58 -7.38 3.58 -7.17
C MET A 58 -5.91 3.18 -7.08
N VAL A 59 -5.10 3.61 -8.05
CA VAL A 59 -3.69 3.22 -8.17
C VAL A 59 -2.79 4.02 -7.22
N LYS A 60 -3.16 5.27 -6.92
CA LYS A 60 -2.39 6.15 -6.01
C LYS A 60 -2.63 5.84 -4.53
N LEU A 61 -3.71 5.13 -4.20
CA LEU A 61 -4.04 4.77 -2.82
C LEU A 61 -2.95 3.90 -2.17
N GLY A 62 -2.31 3.00 -2.92
CA GLY A 62 -1.22 2.18 -2.40
C GLY A 62 -0.02 3.03 -2.00
N ILE A 63 0.38 3.99 -2.83
CA ILE A 63 1.48 4.93 -2.54
C ILE A 63 1.14 5.80 -1.32
N TYR A 64 -0.09 6.33 -1.25
CA TYR A 64 -0.56 7.11 -0.10
C TYR A 64 -0.51 6.30 1.19
N LEU A 65 -0.93 5.02 1.16
CA LEU A 65 -0.91 4.16 2.32
C LEU A 65 0.51 3.93 2.85
N MET A 66 1.49 3.68 1.96
CA MET A 66 2.88 3.49 2.36
C MET A 66 3.47 4.77 2.97
N ALA A 67 3.28 5.91 2.32
CA ALA A 67 3.74 7.21 2.85
C ALA A 67 3.09 7.56 4.20
N ARG A 68 1.82 7.17 4.41
CA ARG A 68 1.10 7.45 5.66
C ARG A 68 1.59 6.61 6.84
N LEU A 69 2.03 5.38 6.57
CA LEU A 69 2.46 4.39 7.56
C LEU A 69 3.97 4.42 7.83
N ASP A 70 4.72 5.20 7.06
CA ASP A 70 6.16 5.41 7.23
C ASP A 70 6.58 5.62 8.70
N PRO A 71 5.95 6.52 9.49
CA PRO A 71 6.39 6.76 10.87
C PRO A 71 6.26 5.55 11.82
N ALA A 72 5.49 4.52 11.44
CA ALA A 72 5.32 3.31 12.23
C ALA A 72 6.27 2.17 11.81
N PHE A 73 6.81 2.20 10.59
CA PHE A 73 7.59 1.11 10.00
C PHE A 73 9.00 1.50 9.56
N ASN A 74 9.37 2.78 9.69
CA ASN A 74 10.66 3.33 9.28
C ASN A 74 11.86 2.56 9.85
N ASP A 75 11.76 1.99 11.07
CA ASP A 75 12.86 1.20 11.66
C ASP A 75 13.10 -0.17 10.98
N LEU A 76 12.24 -0.60 10.04
CA LEU A 76 12.38 -1.87 9.34
C LEU A 76 13.24 -1.69 8.08
N LEU A 77 14.37 -2.42 8.03
CA LEU A 77 15.32 -2.38 6.91
C LEU A 77 14.70 -2.62 5.52
N PHE A 78 13.61 -3.40 5.43
CA PHE A 78 12.95 -3.69 4.15
C PHE A 78 11.89 -2.64 3.77
N TRP A 79 11.55 -1.75 4.71
CA TRP A 79 10.61 -0.64 4.50
C TRP A 79 11.36 0.62 4.05
N GLU A 80 12.61 0.80 4.50
CA GLU A 80 13.52 1.83 3.99
C GLU A 80 14.20 1.37 2.68
N ILE A 81 13.55 1.58 1.53
CA ILE A 81 14.20 1.48 0.20
C ILE A 81 13.76 2.64 -0.68
#